data_AF-A0A526YIT1-F1
#
_entry.id   AF-A0A526YIT1-F1
#
_cell.length_a   1.000
_cell.length_b   1.000
_cell.length_c   1.000
_cell.angle_alpha   90.00
_cell.angle_beta   90.00
_cell.angle_gamma   90.00
#
_symmetry.space_group_name_H-M   'P 1'
#
loop_
_entity.id
_entity.type
_entity.pdbx_description
1 polymer ?
#
loop_
_entity_poly.entity_id
_entity_poly.type
_entity_poly.pdbx_seq_one_letter_code
_entity_poly.pdbx_strand_id
1 'polypeptide(L)'
;IVYSMMFPRHPQETRDVATSGGTAKLARADQPCPSCTALLDQFDGAIGHLEAAGFNFAVVGKTALENLITLGRDRGWTNMRLLSSAGNSFKRDYHAEADDGAQLPMLSVFHRDADVISHFWSSELGFAPSEPGQDPRAIGTCEPLWNLMDFTPEGRPDWN
;
A
#
# COMPACT_ATOMS: atom_id res chain seq x y z
N ILE A 1 12.17 -3.44 -3.75
CA ILE A 1 11.19 -2.44 -3.30
C ILE A 1 9.98 -3.17 -2.78
N VAL A 2 9.50 -2.83 -1.59
CA VAL A 2 8.37 -3.49 -0.95
C VAL A 2 7.34 -2.43 -0.55
N TYR A 3 6.12 -2.55 -1.04
CA TYR A 3 5.01 -1.73 -0.59
C TYR A 3 4.14 -2.52 0.41
N SER A 4 4.12 -2.04 1.64
CA SER A 4 3.30 -2.55 2.72
C SER A 4 1.92 -1.89 2.64
N MET A 5 0.97 -2.54 1.96
CA MET A 5 -0.41 -2.05 1.87
C MET A 5 -1.17 -2.27 3.19
N MET A 6 -2.15 -1.43 3.47
CA MET A 6 -3.11 -1.67 4.55
C MET A 6 -4.15 -2.69 4.08
N PHE A 7 -3.98 -3.92 4.53
CA PHE A 7 -4.95 -4.99 4.39
C PHE A 7 -4.81 -5.89 5.64
N PRO A 8 -5.71 -5.78 6.63
CA PRO A 8 -6.95 -4.99 6.62
C PRO A 8 -6.73 -3.48 6.61
N ARG A 9 -7.78 -2.73 6.25
CA ARG A 9 -7.81 -1.26 6.32
C ARG A 9 -7.58 -0.74 7.73
N HIS A 10 -7.23 0.54 7.83
CA HIS A 10 -7.15 1.24 9.10
C HIS A 10 -8.55 1.30 9.78
N PRO A 11 -8.68 1.18 11.11
CA PRO A 11 -9.98 1.17 11.79
C PRO A 11 -10.84 2.43 11.57
N GLN A 12 -10.18 3.56 11.33
CA GLN A 12 -10.79 4.87 11.10
C GLN A 12 -11.21 5.07 9.63
N GLU A 13 -10.89 4.14 8.73
CA GLU A 13 -11.23 4.24 7.31
C GLU A 13 -12.76 4.13 7.09
N THR A 14 -13.37 5.18 6.56
CA THR A 14 -14.82 5.28 6.34
C THR A 14 -15.26 4.89 4.93
N ARG A 15 -14.34 4.91 3.95
CA ARG A 15 -14.68 4.69 2.54
C ARG A 15 -14.86 3.22 2.18
N ASP A 16 -15.60 2.99 1.11
CA ASP A 16 -15.75 1.67 0.50
C ASP A 16 -14.73 1.49 -0.63
N VAL A 17 -14.05 0.34 -0.66
CA VAL A 17 -13.11 -0.01 -1.75
C VAL A 17 -13.56 -1.22 -2.55
N ALA A 18 -14.10 -2.24 -1.88
CA ALA A 18 -14.50 -3.49 -2.49
C ALA A 18 -16.03 -3.54 -2.49
N THR A 19 -16.63 -2.84 -3.46
CA THR A 19 -18.09 -2.80 -3.65
C THR A 19 -18.60 -3.94 -4.55
N SER A 20 -17.70 -4.70 -5.16
CA SER A 20 -17.99 -5.86 -6.00
C SER A 20 -16.84 -6.88 -5.97
N GLY A 21 -17.02 -8.04 -6.62
CA GLY A 21 -15.99 -9.09 -6.71
C GLY A 21 -15.92 -10.01 -5.48
N GLY A 22 -14.86 -10.81 -5.40
CA GLY A 22 -14.64 -11.70 -4.26
C GLY A 22 -14.27 -10.97 -2.98
N THR A 23 -13.55 -9.86 -3.10
CA THR A 23 -13.07 -9.03 -1.99
C THR A 23 -14.24 -8.38 -1.23
N ALA A 24 -15.33 -8.04 -1.93
CA ALA A 24 -16.54 -7.48 -1.33
C ALA A 24 -17.22 -8.43 -0.32
N LYS A 25 -16.88 -9.72 -0.32
CA LYS A 25 -17.41 -10.71 0.63
C LYS A 25 -16.76 -10.65 2.00
N LEU A 26 -15.60 -10.00 2.13
CA LEU A 26 -14.96 -9.77 3.42
C LEU A 26 -15.79 -8.80 4.25
N ALA A 27 -15.77 -8.98 5.57
CA ALA A 27 -16.33 -7.99 6.47
C ALA A 27 -15.64 -6.64 6.22
N ARG A 28 -16.39 -5.55 6.40
CA ARG A 28 -15.91 -4.20 6.05
C ARG A 28 -14.56 -3.86 6.73
N ALA A 29 -14.40 -4.24 7.99
CA ALA A 29 -13.15 -4.02 8.74
C ALA A 29 -11.97 -4.82 8.16
N ASP A 30 -12.22 -5.95 7.51
CA ASP A 30 -11.20 -6.83 6.96
C ASP A 30 -10.81 -6.47 5.52
N GLN A 31 -11.60 -5.63 4.84
CA GLN A 31 -11.34 -5.20 3.47
C GLN A 31 -10.09 -4.30 3.36
N PRO A 32 -9.46 -4.18 2.18
CA PRO A 32 -8.26 -3.37 2.01
C PRO A 32 -8.53 -1.87 2.16
N CYS A 33 -7.46 -1.09 2.28
CA CYS A 33 -7.55 0.37 2.18
C CYS A 33 -7.82 0.83 0.73
N PRO A 34 -8.77 1.77 0.52
CA PRO A 34 -9.01 2.44 -0.75
C PRO A 34 -7.78 3.11 -1.36
N SER A 35 -7.07 3.97 -0.62
CA SER A 35 -5.88 4.67 -1.12
C SER A 35 -4.77 3.69 -1.53
N CYS A 36 -4.50 2.65 -0.72
CA CYS A 36 -3.54 1.62 -1.09
C CYS A 36 -3.93 0.90 -2.39
N THR A 37 -5.21 0.59 -2.55
CA THR A 37 -5.70 -0.11 -3.75
C THR A 37 -5.57 0.78 -4.98
N ALA A 38 -5.95 2.05 -4.89
CA ALA A 38 -5.80 3.03 -5.98
C ALA A 38 -4.33 3.24 -6.38
N LEU A 39 -3.40 3.24 -5.42
CA LEU A 39 -1.96 3.29 -5.71
C LEU A 39 -1.49 2.05 -6.48
N LEU A 40 -1.93 0.87 -6.04
CA LEU A 40 -1.54 -0.39 -6.67
C LEU A 40 -2.12 -0.54 -8.09
N ASP A 41 -3.31 -0.01 -8.36
CA ASP A 41 -3.84 0.08 -9.72
C ASP A 41 -2.91 0.87 -10.66
N GLN A 42 -2.27 1.93 -10.15
CA GLN A 42 -1.30 2.74 -10.91
C GLN A 42 0.05 2.03 -11.04
N PHE A 43 0.49 1.33 -10.01
CA PHE A 43 1.77 0.63 -10.01
C PHE A 43 1.78 -0.61 -10.90
N ASP A 44 0.68 -1.37 -11.00
CA ASP A 44 0.67 -2.63 -11.77
C ASP A 44 1.19 -2.44 -13.20
N GLY A 45 0.78 -1.37 -13.88
CA GLY A 45 1.25 -1.05 -15.24
C GLY A 45 2.71 -0.64 -15.32
N ALA A 46 3.30 -0.11 -14.24
CA ALA A 46 4.69 0.33 -14.19
C ALA A 46 5.67 -0.78 -13.79
N ILE A 47 5.20 -1.84 -13.10
CA ILE A 47 6.07 -2.89 -12.55
C ILE A 47 6.92 -3.56 -13.63
N GLY A 48 6.36 -3.87 -14.80
CA GLY A 48 7.13 -4.49 -15.89
C GLY A 48 8.34 -3.66 -16.33
N HIS A 49 8.23 -2.33 -16.29
CA HIS A 49 9.35 -1.43 -16.58
C HIS A 49 10.40 -1.41 -15.46
N LEU A 50 9.97 -1.45 -14.20
CA LEU A 50 10.88 -1.54 -13.05
C LEU A 50 11.69 -2.85 -13.08
N GLU A 51 11.03 -3.97 -13.37
CA GLU A 51 11.68 -5.28 -13.46
C GLU A 51 12.65 -5.34 -14.65
N ALA A 52 12.28 -4.80 -15.81
CA ALA A 52 13.18 -4.69 -16.94
C ALA A 52 14.42 -3.83 -16.64
N ALA A 53 14.32 -2.87 -15.72
CA ALA A 53 15.44 -2.05 -15.25
C ALA A 53 16.26 -2.73 -14.11
N GLY A 54 15.94 -3.97 -13.74
CA GLY A 54 16.68 -4.76 -12.75
C GLY A 54 16.20 -4.61 -11.30
N PHE A 55 15.05 -3.95 -11.07
CA PHE A 55 14.47 -3.84 -9.74
C PHE A 55 13.48 -4.97 -9.45
N ASN A 56 13.37 -5.36 -8.19
CA ASN A 56 12.30 -6.26 -7.74
C ASN A 56 11.23 -5.46 -6.99
N PHE A 57 9.96 -5.76 -7.24
CA PHE A 57 8.82 -5.15 -6.54
C PHE A 57 7.92 -6.21 -5.89
N ALA A 58 7.43 -5.94 -4.69
CA ALA A 58 6.45 -6.79 -4.01
C ALA A 58 5.48 -5.96 -3.17
N VAL A 59 4.26 -6.48 -3.02
CA VAL A 59 3.21 -5.92 -2.15
C VAL A 59 3.02 -6.84 -0.96
N VAL A 60 2.99 -6.29 0.25
CA VAL A 60 2.80 -7.04 1.49
C VAL A 60 1.55 -6.56 2.23
N GLY A 61 0.64 -7.49 2.55
CA GLY A 61 -0.54 -7.25 3.39
C GLY A 61 -0.61 -8.19 4.59
N LYS A 62 -1.21 -7.74 5.71
CA LYS A 62 -1.44 -8.52 6.94
C LYS A 62 -2.79 -9.23 6.90
N THR A 63 -3.00 -10.00 5.84
CA THR A 63 -4.24 -10.76 5.62
C THR A 63 -3.91 -12.12 5.02
N ALA A 64 -4.85 -13.06 5.03
CA ALA A 64 -4.65 -14.36 4.40
C ALA A 64 -4.22 -14.19 2.92
N LEU A 65 -3.34 -15.08 2.42
CA LEU A 65 -2.83 -14.96 1.05
C LEU A 65 -3.97 -15.00 0.02
N GLU A 66 -5.02 -15.77 0.29
CA GLU A 66 -6.21 -15.90 -0.53
C GLU A 66 -6.93 -14.56 -0.70
N ASN A 67 -6.93 -13.70 0.32
CA ASN A 67 -7.54 -12.38 0.26
C ASN A 67 -6.76 -11.44 -0.66
N LEU A 68 -5.42 -11.49 -0.62
CA LEU A 68 -4.56 -10.74 -1.54
C LEU A 68 -4.73 -11.22 -2.99
N ILE A 69 -4.73 -12.54 -3.21
CA ILE A 69 -4.97 -13.13 -4.53
C ILE A 69 -6.34 -12.72 -5.06
N THR A 70 -7.37 -12.76 -4.22
CA THR A 70 -8.73 -12.36 -4.59
C THR A 70 -8.79 -10.88 -4.98
N LEU A 71 -8.17 -9.99 -4.18
CA LEU A 71 -8.07 -8.58 -4.53
C LEU A 71 -7.35 -8.36 -5.87
N GLY A 72 -6.18 -8.99 -6.06
CA GLY A 72 -5.44 -8.87 -7.32
C GLY A 72 -6.26 -9.30 -8.53
N ARG A 73 -7.04 -10.39 -8.42
CA ARG A 73 -7.96 -10.83 -9.48
C ARG A 73 -9.10 -9.85 -9.72
N ASP A 74 -9.75 -9.37 -8.66
CA ASP A 74 -10.86 -8.41 -8.78
C ASP A 74 -10.40 -7.09 -9.43
N ARG A 75 -9.15 -6.67 -9.19
CA ARG A 75 -8.55 -5.47 -9.79
C ARG A 75 -7.87 -5.71 -11.13
N GLY A 76 -7.71 -6.96 -11.56
CA GLY A 76 -7.02 -7.32 -12.79
C GLY A 76 -5.51 -7.06 -12.76
N TRP A 77 -4.89 -7.05 -11.58
CA TRP A 77 -3.44 -6.90 -11.44
C TRP A 77 -2.73 -8.15 -11.97
N THR A 78 -1.70 -7.95 -12.77
CA THR A 78 -0.99 -9.04 -13.46
C THR A 78 0.51 -9.05 -13.24
N ASN A 79 1.09 -7.93 -12.81
CA ASN A 79 2.55 -7.76 -12.75
C ASN A 79 3.09 -7.81 -11.32
N MET A 80 2.27 -7.55 -10.31
CA MET A 80 2.72 -7.46 -8.92
C MET A 80 2.86 -8.81 -8.22
N ARG A 81 3.97 -9.00 -7.51
CA ARG A 81 4.12 -10.10 -6.55
C ARG A 81 3.43 -9.76 -5.23
N LEU A 82 2.35 -10.49 -4.92
CA LEU A 82 1.58 -10.33 -3.68
C LEU A 82 2.07 -11.30 -2.59
N LEU A 83 2.31 -10.79 -1.38
CA LEU A 83 2.85 -11.53 -0.25
C LEU A 83 2.01 -11.28 1.01
N SER A 84 1.77 -12.35 1.77
CA SER A 84 1.09 -12.26 3.08
C SER A 84 2.11 -12.19 4.21
N SER A 85 1.89 -11.26 5.14
CA SER A 85 2.58 -11.21 6.44
C SER A 85 1.69 -11.64 7.61
N ALA A 86 0.51 -12.24 7.36
CA ALA A 86 -0.45 -12.59 8.41
C ALA A 86 0.15 -13.47 9.53
N GLY A 87 1.12 -14.34 9.18
CA GLY A 87 1.79 -15.23 10.12
C GLY A 87 3.11 -14.72 10.71
N ASN A 88 3.50 -13.46 10.49
CA ASN A 88 4.77 -12.95 10.99
C ASN A 88 4.74 -11.46 11.37
N SER A 89 5.87 -10.96 11.87
CA SER A 89 6.05 -9.60 12.37
C SER A 89 6.56 -8.61 11.33
N PHE A 90 6.76 -9.00 10.06
CA PHE A 90 7.44 -8.18 9.05
C PHE A 90 6.95 -6.74 9.01
N LYS A 91 5.63 -6.52 8.94
CA LYS A 91 5.07 -5.16 8.88
C LYS A 91 5.38 -4.35 10.14
N ARG A 92 5.29 -4.94 11.33
CA ARG A 92 5.64 -4.30 12.60
C ARG A 92 7.13 -3.96 12.66
N ASP A 93 7.99 -4.91 12.28
CA ASP A 93 9.45 -4.74 12.33
C ASP A 93 9.96 -3.65 11.36
N TYR A 94 9.15 -3.29 10.35
CA TYR A 94 9.42 -2.20 9.40
C TYR A 94 8.39 -1.06 9.49
N HIS A 95 7.82 -0.82 10.69
CA HIS A 95 6.98 0.35 11.02
C HIS A 95 5.74 0.56 10.14
N ALA A 96 5.21 -0.52 9.56
CA ALA A 96 3.98 -0.56 8.76
C ALA A 96 2.78 -1.13 9.54
N GLU A 97 2.89 -1.22 10.86
CA GLU A 97 1.87 -1.68 11.81
C GLU A 97 2.07 -0.86 13.10
N ALA A 98 1.00 -0.23 13.58
CA ALA A 98 0.99 0.55 14.82
C ALA A 98 0.96 -0.37 16.06
N ASP A 99 1.20 0.20 17.24
CA ASP A 99 1.24 -0.54 18.51
C ASP A 99 -0.09 -1.25 18.84
N ASP A 100 -1.22 -0.68 18.38
CA ASP A 100 -2.56 -1.28 18.52
C ASP A 100 -2.89 -2.30 17.42
N GLY A 101 -1.94 -2.58 16.52
CA GLY A 101 -2.09 -3.49 15.39
C GLY A 101 -2.74 -2.87 14.15
N ALA A 102 -3.08 -1.58 14.16
CA ALA A 102 -3.59 -0.91 12.97
C ALA A 102 -2.52 -0.93 11.86
N GLN A 103 -2.93 -1.27 10.65
CA GLN A 103 -2.00 -1.37 9.53
C GLN A 103 -1.70 0.04 9.01
N LEU A 104 -0.44 0.30 8.65
CA LEU A 104 0.00 1.58 8.09
C LEU A 104 0.59 1.36 6.67
N PRO A 105 0.42 2.33 5.75
CA PRO A 105 1.06 2.27 4.45
C PRO A 105 2.54 2.61 4.58
N MET A 106 3.41 1.79 3.97
CA MET A 106 4.87 2.00 4.03
C MET A 106 5.51 1.51 2.74
N LEU A 107 6.40 2.30 2.15
CA LEU A 107 7.28 1.85 1.06
C LEU A 107 8.68 1.67 1.64
N SER A 108 9.24 0.47 1.51
CA SER A 108 10.58 0.14 1.99
C SER A 108 11.46 -0.35 0.85
N VAL A 109 12.71 0.09 0.84
CA VAL A 109 13.74 -0.33 -0.10
C VAL A 109 14.76 -1.16 0.66
N PHE A 110 15.01 -2.36 0.14
CA PHE A 110 16.03 -3.27 0.61
C PHE A 110 17.09 -3.43 -0.46
N HIS A 111 18.34 -3.48 -0.04
CA HIS A 111 19.47 -3.80 -0.88
C HIS A 111 19.99 -5.19 -0.51
N ARG A 112 20.30 -6.00 -1.51
CA ARG A 112 20.96 -7.29 -1.32
C ARG A 112 22.34 -7.21 -1.93
N ASP A 113 23.36 -7.44 -1.13
CA ASP A 113 24.74 -7.62 -1.56
C ASP A 113 25.19 -9.03 -1.16
N ALA A 114 25.40 -9.89 -2.17
CA ALA A 114 25.57 -11.33 -2.01
C ALA A 114 24.48 -11.96 -1.11
N ASP A 115 24.88 -12.41 0.09
CA ASP A 115 24.01 -13.06 1.07
C ASP A 115 23.48 -12.11 2.14
N VAL A 116 23.90 -10.84 2.14
CA VAL A 116 23.46 -9.84 3.10
C VAL A 116 22.29 -9.05 2.52
N ILE A 117 21.21 -8.93 3.30
CA ILE A 117 20.10 -8.01 3.01
C ILE A 117 20.14 -6.88 4.03
N SER A 118 20.21 -5.63 3.54
CA SER A 118 20.11 -4.43 4.36
C SER A 118 18.85 -3.63 4.00
N HIS A 119 18.24 -3.04 5.02
CA HIS A 119 17.25 -1.99 4.82
C HIS A 119 17.99 -0.71 4.40
N PHE A 120 17.56 -0.11 3.30
CA PHE A 120 18.20 1.07 2.71
C PHE A 120 17.39 2.34 2.97
N TRP A 121 16.06 2.27 2.81
CA TRP A 121 15.18 3.43 2.92
C TRP A 121 13.75 3.03 3.24
N SER A 122 13.01 3.88 3.94
CA SER A 122 11.56 3.79 4.11
C SER A 122 10.91 5.15 3.92
N SER A 123 9.64 5.17 3.52
CA SER A 123 8.83 6.38 3.48
C SER A 123 8.58 6.93 4.90
N GLU A 124 8.82 8.22 5.12
CA GLU A 124 8.73 8.83 6.46
C GLU A 124 7.61 9.85 6.60
N LEU A 125 7.06 10.37 5.49
CA LEU A 125 6.01 11.40 5.53
C LEU A 125 4.72 10.93 6.21
N GLY A 126 4.51 9.62 6.37
CA GLY A 126 3.38 9.08 7.13
C GLY A 126 3.46 9.37 8.64
N PHE A 127 4.63 9.77 9.15
CA PHE A 127 4.84 10.13 10.55
C PHE A 127 4.84 11.65 10.79
N ALA A 128 4.71 12.44 9.73
CA ALA A 128 4.59 13.89 9.83
C ALA A 128 3.10 14.30 9.95
N PRO A 129 2.78 15.41 10.65
CA PRO A 129 1.44 15.98 10.61
C PRO A 129 1.01 16.26 9.16
N SER A 130 -0.25 15.94 8.85
CA SER A 130 -0.85 16.38 7.59
C SER A 130 -1.23 17.85 7.69
N GLU A 131 -1.18 18.56 6.56
CA GLU A 131 -1.68 19.93 6.50
C GLU A 131 -3.19 19.97 6.79
N PRO A 132 -3.71 21.04 7.42
CA PRO A 132 -5.13 21.13 7.73
C PRO A 132 -6.01 20.94 6.49
N GLY A 133 -6.94 19.99 6.56
CA GLY A 133 -7.90 19.69 5.48
C GLY A 133 -7.30 18.89 4.31
N GLN A 134 -6.21 18.17 4.52
CA GLN A 134 -5.62 17.29 3.49
C GLN A 134 -5.37 15.88 4.01
N ASP A 135 -5.48 14.91 3.11
CA ASP A 135 -5.10 13.52 3.36
C ASP A 135 -3.59 13.34 3.65
N PRO A 136 -3.21 12.29 4.41
CA PRO A 136 -1.81 11.95 4.65
C PRO A 136 -1.00 11.70 3.38
N ARG A 137 0.26 12.16 3.39
CA ARG A 137 1.15 12.14 2.21
C ARG A 137 2.23 11.06 2.26
N ALA A 138 1.98 9.95 2.97
CA ALA A 138 2.99 8.94 3.30
C ALA A 138 3.83 8.49 2.10
N ILE A 139 3.18 8.28 0.94
CA ILE A 139 3.82 7.81 -0.30
C ILE A 139 3.74 8.87 -1.42
N GLY A 140 3.38 10.12 -1.11
CA GLY A 140 2.94 11.12 -2.10
C GLY A 140 3.90 11.32 -3.29
N THR A 141 5.22 11.18 -3.07
CA THR A 141 6.24 11.26 -4.14
C THR A 141 6.01 10.26 -5.29
N CYS A 142 5.36 9.14 -5.01
CA CYS A 142 5.13 8.07 -5.98
C CYS A 142 3.64 7.89 -6.33
N GLU A 143 2.76 8.86 -6.04
CA GLU A 143 1.33 8.72 -6.33
C GLU A 143 0.86 9.67 -7.44
N PRO A 144 0.86 9.23 -8.71
CA PRO A 144 0.43 10.06 -9.84
C PRO A 144 -0.95 10.68 -9.63
N LEU A 145 -1.94 9.91 -9.17
CA LEU A 145 -3.31 10.37 -8.94
C LEU A 145 -3.36 11.60 -8.04
N TRP A 146 -2.73 11.52 -6.87
CA TRP A 146 -2.77 12.62 -5.91
C TRP A 146 -1.88 13.79 -6.33
N ASN A 147 -0.75 13.53 -6.98
CA ASN A 147 0.10 14.58 -7.52
C ASN A 147 -0.62 15.39 -8.61
N LEU A 148 -1.44 14.74 -9.44
CA LEU A 148 -2.27 15.45 -10.42
C LEU A 148 -3.32 16.34 -9.74
N MET A 149 -3.89 15.92 -8.61
CA MET A 149 -4.81 16.75 -7.81
C MET A 149 -4.09 17.93 -7.16
N ASP A 150 -2.86 17.73 -6.65
CA ASP A 150 -2.05 18.82 -6.06
C ASP A 150 -1.75 19.96 -7.06
N PHE A 151 -1.78 19.68 -8.36
CA PHE A 151 -1.58 20.69 -9.39
C PHE A 151 -2.83 21.52 -9.69
N THR A 152 -4.00 21.17 -9.16
CA THR A 152 -5.22 21.96 -9.31
C THR A 152 -5.37 22.96 -8.16
N PRO A 153 -6.09 24.09 -8.35
CA PRO A 153 -6.33 25.06 -7.28
C PRO A 153 -6.99 24.49 -6.02
N GLU A 154 -7.78 23.43 -6.18
CA GLU A 154 -8.49 22.74 -5.11
C GLU A 154 -7.55 21.85 -4.27
N GLY A 155 -6.42 21.42 -4.83
CA GLY A 155 -5.47 20.52 -4.19
C GLY A 155 -6.04 19.12 -3.92
N ARG A 156 -5.35 18.35 -3.07
CA ARG A 156 -5.87 17.08 -2.57
C ARG A 156 -7.07 17.34 -1.64
N PRO A 157 -8.22 16.68 -1.85
CA PRO A 157 -9.33 16.76 -0.91
C PRO A 157 -8.99 16.06 0.40
N ASP A 158 -9.66 16.46 1.48
CA ASP A 158 -9.81 15.63 2.67
C ASP A 158 -10.80 14.51 2.34
N TRP A 159 -10.30 13.28 2.22
CA TRP A 159 -11.09 12.12 1.85
C TRP A 159 -11.37 11.19 3.05
N ASN A 160 -11.20 11.69 4.28
CA ASN A 160 -11.57 10.97 5.52
C ASN A 160 -13.06 10.63 5.61
#